data_AF-A0A9P1HU42-F1
#
_entry.id   AF-A0A9P1HU42-F1
#
_cell.length_a   1.000
_cell.length_b   1.000
_cell.length_c   1.000
_cell.angle_alpha   90.00
_cell.angle_beta   90.00
_cell.angle_gamma   90.00
#
_symmetry.space_group_name_H-M   'P 1'
#
loop_
_entity.id
_entity.type
_entity.pdbx_description
1 polymer ?
#
loop_
_entity_poly.entity_id
_entity_poly.type
_entity_poly.pdbx_seq_one_letter_code
_entity_poly.pdbx_strand_id
1 'polypeptide(L)'
;MKVPVVVLRFNMLSRQALHEYHSLAKQAKTTGSLFRVLQRKDVRSLSSANNKDGKLKAQTTEESAKGQLQRSILEEVLLKEDKKPTTFTGKVVEKTTNTFLYVAVAGAVALLGAFAYLLAGEFFAQDSPQAIFSKALALVRDDGRCLDLFGSTIAGFGEENSRGRRRHVAHHKYEKDGKERIRVLFHIKGDRDEGVAQAEMELREGTWEWRFLYVETKSRPKTTHVLIDNR
;
A
#
# COMPACT_ATOMS: atom_id res chain seq x y z
N MET A 1 -0.99 -14.18 -34.52
CA MET A 1 -0.84 -13.33 -33.31
C MET A 1 -1.25 -11.90 -33.65
N LYS A 2 -2.39 -11.43 -33.13
CA LYS A 2 -2.91 -10.07 -33.35
C LYS A 2 -2.58 -9.24 -32.12
N VAL A 3 -1.73 -8.23 -32.30
CA VAL A 3 -1.43 -7.25 -31.25
C VAL A 3 -2.65 -6.34 -31.08
N PRO A 4 -3.19 -6.15 -29.87
CA PRO A 4 -4.39 -5.33 -29.68
C PRO A 4 -4.12 -3.85 -30.02
N VAL A 5 -5.03 -3.26 -30.81
CA VAL A 5 -4.99 -1.89 -31.34
C VAL A 5 -4.81 -0.81 -30.26
N VAL A 6 -5.16 -1.12 -29.01
CA VAL A 6 -5.01 -0.23 -27.85
C VAL A 6 -3.54 -0.01 -27.47
N VAL A 7 -2.70 -1.05 -27.59
CA VAL A 7 -1.26 -0.99 -27.26
C VAL A 7 -0.50 -0.12 -28.27
N LEU A 8 -0.93 -0.13 -29.54
CA LEU A 8 -0.34 0.70 -30.59
C LEU A 8 -0.66 2.20 -30.41
N ARG A 9 -1.87 2.54 -29.92
CA ARG A 9 -2.23 3.95 -29.66
C ARG A 9 -1.54 4.54 -28.43
N PHE A 10 -1.27 3.74 -27.40
CA PHE A 10 -0.54 4.19 -26.21
C PHE A 10 0.94 4.51 -26.50
N ASN A 11 1.58 3.69 -27.32
CA ASN A 11 3.00 3.85 -27.65
C ASN A 11 3.26 5.06 -28.58
N MET A 12 2.25 5.47 -29.35
CA MET A 12 2.33 6.64 -30.24
C MET A 12 2.21 7.97 -29.46
N LEU A 13 1.32 8.02 -28.46
CA LEU A 13 1.14 9.19 -27.59
C LEU A 13 2.34 9.39 -26.63
N SER A 14 2.97 8.30 -26.18
CA SER A 14 4.16 8.38 -25.32
C SER A 14 5.39 8.99 -26.02
N ARG A 15 5.50 8.87 -27.36
CA ARG A 15 6.60 9.47 -28.13
C ARG A 15 6.42 10.97 -28.37
N GLN A 16 5.18 11.47 -28.46
CA GLN A 16 4.91 12.90 -28.57
C GLN A 16 5.18 13.64 -27.24
N ALA A 17 4.81 13.04 -26.11
CA ALA A 17 5.05 13.62 -24.79
C ALA A 17 6.55 13.74 -24.43
N LEU A 18 7.39 12.81 -24.89
CA LEU A 18 8.83 12.85 -24.65
C LEU A 18 9.56 13.95 -25.44
N HIS A 19 9.04 14.37 -26.59
CA HIS A 19 9.63 15.44 -27.40
C HIS A 19 9.31 16.84 -26.84
N GLU A 20 8.15 16.99 -26.20
CA GLU A 20 7.72 18.23 -25.55
C GLU A 20 8.50 18.50 -24.26
N TYR A 21 8.78 17.45 -23.48
CA TYR A 21 9.52 17.54 -22.22
C TYR A 21 10.96 18.01 -22.39
N HIS A 22 11.61 17.64 -23.51
CA HIS A 22 12.98 18.02 -23.80
C HIS A 22 13.13 19.51 -24.19
N SER A 23 12.04 20.16 -24.62
CA SER A 23 12.03 21.59 -24.95
C SER A 23 11.87 22.47 -23.70
N LEU A 24 11.03 22.06 -22.75
CA LEU A 24 10.78 22.77 -21.49
C LEU A 24 12.00 22.72 -20.54
N ALA A 25 12.76 21.61 -20.57
CA ALA A 25 13.99 21.47 -19.76
C ALA A 25 15.14 22.40 -20.20
N LYS A 26 15.14 22.88 -21.46
CA LYS A 26 16.12 23.88 -21.93
C LYS A 26 15.79 25.29 -21.44
N GLN A 27 14.51 25.60 -21.19
CA GLN A 27 14.08 26.93 -20.75
C GLN A 27 14.35 27.18 -19.25
N ALA A 28 14.37 26.12 -18.43
CA ALA A 28 14.64 26.21 -16.99
C ALA A 28 16.12 26.43 -16.61
N LYS A 29 17.07 26.11 -17.50
CA LYS A 29 18.51 26.29 -17.23
C LYS A 29 18.98 27.75 -17.39
N THR A 30 18.25 28.56 -18.15
CA THR A 30 18.62 29.97 -18.40
C THR A 30 18.23 30.88 -17.24
N THR A 31 17.16 30.56 -16.51
CA THR A 31 16.64 31.36 -15.37
C THR A 31 17.40 31.11 -14.06
N GLY A 32 18.01 29.95 -13.87
CA GLY A 32 18.79 29.64 -12.66
C GLY A 32 20.16 30.33 -12.57
N SER A 33 20.68 30.85 -13.69
CA SER A 33 22.00 31.49 -13.74
C SER A 33 21.98 32.92 -13.18
N LEU A 34 20.89 33.67 -13.42
CA LEU A 34 20.75 35.05 -12.95
C LEU A 34 20.52 35.15 -11.43
N PHE A 35 19.90 34.14 -10.81
CA PHE A 35 19.61 34.17 -9.37
C PHE A 35 20.86 34.00 -8.50
N ARG A 36 21.94 33.39 -9.03
CA ARG A 36 23.18 33.13 -8.28
C ARG A 36 24.14 34.33 -8.25
N VAL A 37 23.96 35.32 -9.13
CA VAL A 37 24.81 36.52 -9.18
C VAL A 37 24.39 37.57 -8.15
N LEU A 38 23.11 37.59 -7.75
CA LEU A 38 22.57 38.58 -6.81
C LEU A 38 22.88 38.30 -5.33
N GLN A 39 23.28 37.08 -4.94
CA GLN A 39 23.59 36.76 -3.53
C GLN A 39 25.06 36.91 -3.12
N ARG A 40 25.96 37.29 -4.03
CA ARG A 40 27.40 37.39 -3.71
C ARG A 40 27.87 38.73 -3.14
N LYS A 41 27.04 39.77 -3.10
CA LYS A 41 27.47 41.11 -2.63
C LYS A 41 27.33 41.33 -1.12
N ASP A 42 26.47 40.61 -0.42
CA ASP A 42 26.15 40.95 0.99
C ASP A 42 26.94 40.18 2.05
N VAL A 43 27.84 39.25 1.67
CA VAL A 43 28.50 38.34 2.62
C VAL A 43 29.93 38.79 3.02
N ARG A 44 30.39 39.96 2.56
CA ARG A 44 31.78 40.44 2.84
C ARG A 44 31.95 41.41 3.99
N SER A 45 30.89 41.82 4.68
CA SER A 45 31.02 42.60 5.91
C SER A 45 30.52 41.79 7.09
N LEU A 46 31.29 41.75 8.18
CA LEU A 46 31.04 41.08 9.46
C LEU A 46 31.68 39.68 9.62
N SER A 47 32.99 39.64 9.38
CA SER A 47 33.89 38.72 10.07
C SER A 47 34.72 39.53 11.07
N SER A 48 34.35 39.53 12.35
CA SER A 48 35.30 39.73 13.45
C SER A 48 34.70 39.36 14.81
N ALA A 49 35.53 38.68 15.62
CA ALA A 49 35.39 38.32 17.04
C ALA A 49 34.36 37.20 17.38
N ASN A 50 34.73 35.92 17.56
CA ASN A 50 35.61 35.30 18.60
C ASN A 50 35.03 35.54 20.02
N ASN A 51 34.83 34.62 20.97
CA ASN A 51 34.92 33.16 21.13
C ASN A 51 34.54 32.87 22.60
N LYS A 52 34.23 31.61 22.91
CA LYS A 52 34.33 30.91 24.21
C LYS A 52 33.16 30.88 25.20
N ASP A 53 32.69 29.64 25.33
CA ASP A 53 32.52 28.83 26.55
C ASP A 53 31.28 29.06 27.42
N GLY A 54 30.46 28.00 27.48
CA GLY A 54 29.37 27.89 28.44
C GLY A 54 29.83 27.35 29.80
N LYS A 55 29.06 27.66 30.84
CA LYS A 55 28.20 26.71 31.60
C LYS A 55 28.07 27.08 33.09
N LEU A 56 26.80 27.15 33.52
CA LEU A 56 26.21 26.89 34.86
C LEU A 56 26.38 27.87 36.07
N LYS A 57 25.20 28.43 36.43
CA LYS A 57 24.40 28.24 37.67
C LYS A 57 24.43 29.28 38.80
N ALA A 58 23.19 29.54 39.27
CA ALA A 58 22.71 29.97 40.59
C ALA A 58 22.98 31.45 40.96
N GLN A 59 21.92 32.30 41.04
CA GLN A 59 21.21 32.72 42.28
C GLN A 59 22.10 33.64 43.15
N THR A 60 21.76 34.85 43.62
CA THR A 60 20.54 35.64 43.76
C THR A 60 21.00 37.08 44.06
N THR A 61 20.15 38.09 43.82
CA THR A 61 19.91 39.34 44.61
C THR A 61 19.52 40.51 43.66
N GLU A 62 18.53 41.30 44.10
CA GLU A 62 17.98 42.53 43.51
C GLU A 62 16.74 42.39 42.60
N GLU A 63 15.68 41.92 43.25
CA GLU A 63 14.35 42.53 43.16
C GLU A 63 14.45 44.06 43.18
N SER A 64 13.86 44.74 42.18
CA SER A 64 13.05 45.97 42.33
C SER A 64 12.82 46.69 40.99
N ALA A 65 13.55 46.37 39.92
CA ALA A 65 13.44 47.11 38.65
C ALA A 65 12.70 46.38 37.50
N LYS A 66 12.38 45.08 37.65
CA LYS A 66 11.81 44.26 36.55
C LYS A 66 10.28 44.21 36.50
N GLY A 67 9.60 44.56 37.59
CA GLY A 67 8.14 44.39 37.72
C GLY A 67 7.28 45.40 36.94
N GLN A 68 7.85 46.55 36.54
CA GLN A 68 7.09 47.60 35.86
C GLN A 68 7.17 47.52 34.32
N LEU A 69 8.31 47.11 33.75
CA LEU A 69 8.46 46.92 32.30
C LEU A 69 7.82 45.62 31.77
N GLN A 70 7.65 44.60 32.62
CA GLN A 70 7.05 43.33 32.19
C GLN A 70 5.54 43.43 32.02
N ARG A 71 4.86 44.33 32.76
CA ARG A 71 3.42 44.54 32.62
C ARG A 71 3.08 45.16 31.27
N SER A 72 3.86 46.13 30.78
CA SER A 72 3.63 46.74 29.47
C SER A 72 3.87 45.78 28.31
N ILE A 73 4.85 44.87 28.42
CA ILE A 73 5.14 43.88 27.37
C ILE A 73 4.07 42.77 27.36
N LEU A 74 3.60 42.32 28.52
CA LEU A 74 2.51 41.35 28.59
C LEU A 74 1.20 41.93 28.07
N GLU A 75 0.89 43.20 28.36
CA GLU A 75 -0.28 43.90 27.82
C GLU A 75 -0.17 44.13 26.31
N GLU A 76 1.02 44.45 25.79
CA GLU A 76 1.29 44.62 24.35
C GLU A 76 1.20 43.30 23.56
N VAL A 77 1.53 42.18 24.20
CA VAL A 77 1.40 40.84 23.60
C VAL A 77 -0.03 40.28 23.76
N LEU A 78 -0.77 40.63 24.82
CA LEU A 78 -2.18 40.24 25.01
C LEU A 78 -3.18 41.09 24.21
N LEU A 79 -2.87 42.36 23.93
CA LEU A 79 -3.72 43.27 23.13
C LEU A 79 -3.31 43.34 21.66
N LYS A 80 -2.41 42.45 21.22
CA LYS A 80 -2.29 42.15 19.79
C LYS A 80 -3.49 41.30 19.38
N GLU A 81 -4.66 41.95 19.36
CA GLU A 81 -5.76 41.48 18.55
C GLU A 81 -5.21 41.14 17.18
N ASP A 82 -5.48 39.92 16.73
CA ASP A 82 -5.31 39.52 15.35
C ASP A 82 -6.00 40.57 14.48
N LYS A 83 -5.21 41.48 13.90
CA LYS A 83 -5.69 42.40 12.87
C LYS A 83 -6.24 41.52 11.75
N LYS A 84 -7.55 41.27 11.77
CA LYS A 84 -8.28 40.65 10.68
C LYS A 84 -7.85 41.40 9.42
N PRO A 85 -7.25 40.73 8.41
CA PRO A 85 -6.76 41.43 7.24
C PRO A 85 -7.94 42.15 6.57
N THR A 86 -7.97 43.47 6.67
CA THR A 86 -9.00 44.33 6.07
C THR A 86 -8.75 44.60 4.58
N THR A 87 -7.67 44.06 4.02
CA THR A 87 -7.39 44.13 2.59
C THR A 87 -7.94 42.87 1.91
N PHE A 88 -8.69 43.08 0.82
CA PHE A 88 -9.25 42.03 -0.06
C PHE A 88 -8.19 40.94 -0.39
N THR A 89 -6.92 41.31 -0.49
CA THR A 89 -5.78 40.44 -0.74
C THR A 89 -5.47 39.43 0.38
N GLY A 90 -5.59 39.79 1.67
CA GLY A 90 -5.26 38.89 2.78
C GLY A 90 -6.33 37.82 3.02
N LYS A 91 -7.61 38.18 2.87
CA LYS A 91 -8.73 37.25 2.89
C LYS A 91 -8.74 36.30 1.69
N VAL A 92 -8.17 36.72 0.55
CA VAL A 92 -7.98 35.83 -0.61
C VAL A 92 -6.86 34.84 -0.32
N VAL A 93 -5.70 35.27 0.17
CA VAL A 93 -4.57 34.37 0.48
C VAL A 93 -4.93 33.28 1.50
N GLU A 94 -5.71 33.61 2.54
CA GLU A 94 -6.13 32.65 3.57
C GLU A 94 -7.27 31.71 3.13
N LYS A 95 -8.13 32.15 2.20
CA LYS A 95 -9.16 31.29 1.58
C LYS A 95 -8.56 30.40 0.49
N THR A 96 -7.51 30.86 -0.18
CA THR A 96 -6.81 30.11 -1.24
C THR A 96 -6.00 28.96 -0.66
N THR A 97 -5.38 29.10 0.52
CA THR A 97 -4.64 28.00 1.18
C THR A 97 -5.55 26.83 1.54
N ASN A 98 -6.73 27.09 2.13
CA ASN A 98 -7.69 26.02 2.45
C ASN A 98 -8.23 25.34 1.19
N THR A 99 -8.53 26.11 0.15
CA THR A 99 -9.00 25.57 -1.14
C THR A 99 -7.93 24.68 -1.79
N PHE A 100 -6.66 25.10 -1.75
CA PHE A 100 -5.55 24.30 -2.27
C PHE A 100 -5.40 22.99 -1.49
N LEU A 101 -5.52 23.01 -0.16
CA LEU A 101 -5.48 21.80 0.65
C LEU A 101 -6.65 20.86 0.34
N TYR A 102 -7.87 21.38 0.17
CA TYR A 102 -9.03 20.55 -0.21
C TYR A 102 -8.86 19.93 -1.61
N VAL A 103 -8.36 20.69 -2.58
CA VAL A 103 -8.09 20.17 -3.94
C VAL A 103 -6.97 19.12 -3.91
N ALA A 104 -5.91 19.36 -3.13
CA ALA A 104 -4.82 18.42 -2.97
C ALA A 104 -5.29 17.11 -2.32
N VAL A 105 -6.11 17.18 -1.27
CA VAL A 105 -6.69 16.00 -0.61
C VAL A 105 -7.65 15.28 -1.55
N ALA A 106 -8.54 15.99 -2.25
CA ALA A 106 -9.46 15.39 -3.21
C ALA A 106 -8.70 14.68 -4.34
N GLY A 107 -7.63 15.30 -4.86
CA GLY A 107 -6.76 14.70 -5.87
C GLY A 107 -6.04 13.45 -5.35
N ALA A 108 -5.54 13.47 -4.11
CA ALA A 108 -4.91 12.32 -3.49
C ALA A 108 -5.89 11.15 -3.29
N VAL A 109 -7.11 11.43 -2.83
CA VAL A 109 -8.16 10.41 -2.67
C VAL A 109 -8.58 9.84 -4.03
N ALA A 110 -8.70 10.67 -5.07
CA ALA A 110 -9.02 10.21 -6.41
C ALA A 110 -7.93 9.30 -7.00
N LEU A 111 -6.65 9.69 -6.85
CA LEU A 111 -5.51 8.86 -7.27
C LEU A 111 -5.46 7.54 -6.52
N LEU A 112 -5.65 7.57 -5.20
CA LEU A 112 -5.68 6.36 -4.38
C LEU A 112 -6.85 5.45 -4.76
N GLY A 113 -8.05 6.03 -4.97
CA GLY A 113 -9.23 5.29 -5.40
C GLY A 113 -9.05 4.65 -6.78
N ALA A 114 -8.44 5.36 -7.73
CA ALA A 114 -8.13 4.81 -9.05
C ALA A 114 -7.14 3.63 -8.96
N PHE A 115 -6.07 3.78 -8.16
CA PHE A 115 -5.10 2.69 -7.96
C PHE A 115 -5.74 1.49 -7.24
N ALA A 116 -6.55 1.73 -6.21
CA ALA A 116 -7.29 0.69 -5.50
C ALA A 116 -8.26 -0.07 -6.42
N TYR A 117 -8.95 0.63 -7.33
CA TYR A 117 -9.85 0.01 -8.30
C TYR A 117 -9.11 -0.93 -9.26
N LEU A 118 -7.95 -0.50 -9.78
CA LEU A 118 -7.13 -1.33 -10.66
C LEU A 118 -6.62 -2.59 -9.96
N LEU A 119 -6.15 -2.44 -8.71
CA LEU A 119 -5.67 -3.58 -7.92
C LEU A 119 -6.80 -4.53 -7.52
N ALA A 120 -7.97 -4.02 -7.16
CA ALA A 120 -9.10 -4.86 -6.75
C ALA A 120 -9.49 -5.87 -7.85
N GLY A 121 -9.51 -5.46 -9.12
CA GLY A 121 -9.83 -6.36 -10.23
C GLY A 121 -8.83 -7.52 -10.36
N GLU A 122 -7.55 -7.25 -10.11
CA GLU A 122 -6.48 -8.24 -10.22
C GLU A 122 -6.40 -9.16 -9.00
N PHE A 123 -6.53 -8.60 -7.78
CA PHE A 123 -6.37 -9.38 -6.55
C PHE A 123 -7.59 -10.24 -6.19
N PHE A 124 -8.80 -9.83 -6.62
CA PHE A 124 -10.03 -10.61 -6.40
C PHE A 124 -10.38 -11.51 -7.58
N ALA A 125 -9.50 -11.61 -8.59
CA ALA A 125 -9.64 -12.64 -9.60
C ALA A 125 -9.67 -14.03 -8.93
N GLN A 126 -10.52 -14.92 -9.46
CA GLN A 126 -10.70 -16.26 -8.88
C GLN A 126 -9.45 -17.17 -9.03
N ASP A 127 -8.38 -16.64 -9.59
CA ASP A 127 -7.08 -17.27 -9.78
C ASP A 127 -6.17 -17.19 -8.52
N SER A 128 -6.65 -16.58 -7.44
CA SER A 128 -5.91 -16.51 -6.19
C SER A 128 -5.88 -17.88 -5.48
N PRO A 129 -4.68 -18.44 -5.17
CA PRO A 129 -4.56 -19.71 -4.45
C PRO A 129 -5.31 -19.74 -3.11
N GLN A 130 -5.41 -18.59 -2.44
CA GLN A 130 -6.11 -18.48 -1.17
C GLN A 130 -7.64 -18.60 -1.33
N ALA A 131 -8.19 -18.07 -2.42
CA ALA A 131 -9.60 -18.20 -2.75
C ALA A 131 -9.95 -19.67 -3.03
N ILE A 132 -9.11 -20.36 -3.82
CA ILE A 132 -9.24 -21.79 -4.12
C ILE A 132 -9.16 -22.61 -2.82
N PHE A 133 -8.17 -22.35 -1.97
CA PHE A 133 -8.04 -22.99 -0.65
C PHE A 133 -9.31 -22.83 0.19
N SER A 134 -9.81 -21.60 0.32
CA SER A 134 -10.97 -21.31 1.18
C SER A 134 -12.22 -22.01 0.67
N LYS A 135 -12.44 -22.02 -0.65
CA LYS A 135 -13.55 -22.75 -1.28
C LYS A 135 -13.41 -24.26 -1.13
N ALA A 136 -12.23 -24.81 -1.38
CA ALA A 136 -11.96 -26.25 -1.23
C ALA A 136 -12.17 -26.71 0.22
N LEU A 137 -11.69 -25.94 1.20
CA LEU A 137 -11.87 -26.24 2.61
C LEU A 137 -13.35 -26.19 3.04
N ALA A 138 -14.14 -25.26 2.48
CA ALA A 138 -15.59 -25.22 2.72
C ALA A 138 -16.27 -26.49 2.18
N LEU A 139 -15.94 -26.90 0.94
CA LEU A 139 -16.48 -28.14 0.36
C LEU A 139 -16.12 -29.38 1.18
N VAL A 140 -14.91 -29.45 1.73
CA VAL A 140 -14.48 -30.54 2.61
C VAL A 140 -15.24 -30.54 3.94
N ARG A 141 -15.60 -29.36 4.48
CA ARG A 141 -16.38 -29.24 5.72
C ARG A 141 -17.84 -29.65 5.54
N ASP A 142 -18.38 -29.42 4.36
CA ASP A 142 -19.78 -29.70 4.05
C ASP A 142 -19.99 -31.18 3.61
N ASP A 143 -18.93 -31.87 3.22
CA ASP A 143 -19.00 -33.27 2.79
C ASP A 143 -19.10 -34.24 3.98
N GLY A 144 -20.18 -35.04 3.99
CA GLY A 144 -20.46 -35.99 5.06
C GLY A 144 -19.39 -37.08 5.24
N ARG A 145 -18.75 -37.53 4.15
CA ARG A 145 -17.70 -38.55 4.24
C ARG A 145 -16.41 -37.98 4.82
N CYS A 146 -16.10 -36.73 4.51
CA CYS A 146 -14.99 -36.01 5.14
C CYS A 146 -15.23 -35.81 6.64
N LEU A 147 -16.46 -35.50 7.05
CA LEU A 147 -16.83 -35.41 8.46
C LEU A 147 -16.72 -36.77 9.18
N ASP A 148 -17.07 -37.88 8.52
CA ASP A 148 -16.90 -39.21 9.08
C ASP A 148 -15.42 -39.58 9.30
N LEU A 149 -14.56 -39.21 8.33
CA LEU A 149 -13.12 -39.47 8.36
C LEU A 149 -12.38 -38.60 9.38
N PHE A 150 -12.60 -37.28 9.36
CA PHE A 150 -11.83 -36.32 10.15
C PHE A 150 -12.53 -35.90 11.45
N GLY A 151 -13.85 -36.07 11.56
CA GLY A 151 -14.66 -35.63 12.70
C GLY A 151 -15.46 -34.36 12.41
N SER A 152 -16.19 -33.88 13.43
CA SER A 152 -17.10 -32.73 13.32
C SER A 152 -16.37 -31.39 13.10
N THR A 153 -15.16 -31.25 13.64
CA THR A 153 -14.35 -30.04 13.48
C THR A 153 -13.26 -30.31 12.46
N ILE A 154 -13.20 -29.51 11.39
CA ILE A 154 -12.18 -29.63 10.35
C ILE A 154 -11.42 -28.31 10.21
N ALA A 155 -10.14 -28.30 10.56
CA ALA A 155 -9.22 -27.18 10.39
C ALA A 155 -8.30 -27.42 9.19
N GLY A 156 -8.22 -26.43 8.29
CA GLY A 156 -7.28 -26.43 7.18
C GLY A 156 -6.09 -25.51 7.46
N PHE A 157 -4.88 -25.96 7.14
CA PHE A 157 -3.65 -25.16 7.27
C PHE A 157 -2.74 -25.35 6.05
N GLY A 158 -1.98 -24.29 5.75
CA GLY A 158 -0.98 -24.32 4.69
C GLY A 158 0.24 -25.16 5.06
N GLU A 159 1.26 -25.10 4.20
CA GLU A 159 2.53 -25.76 4.45
C GLU A 159 3.23 -25.18 5.68
N GLU A 160 3.89 -26.06 6.42
CA GLU A 160 4.75 -25.68 7.52
C GLU A 160 6.10 -25.21 6.96
N ASN A 161 6.39 -23.92 7.11
CA ASN A 161 7.76 -23.44 6.88
C ASN A 161 8.72 -24.13 7.87
N SER A 162 9.99 -24.30 7.51
CA SER A 162 11.07 -24.81 8.38
C SER A 162 11.11 -24.17 9.79
N ARG A 163 10.58 -22.96 9.95
CA ARG A 163 10.41 -22.26 11.24
C ARG A 163 9.03 -22.45 11.93
N GLY A 164 8.23 -23.45 11.55
CA GLY A 164 6.94 -23.78 12.17
C GLY A 164 5.78 -22.84 11.83
N ARG A 165 5.92 -21.95 10.83
CA ARG A 165 4.84 -21.01 10.44
C ARG A 165 3.98 -21.61 9.31
N ARG A 166 2.68 -21.73 9.53
CA ARG A 166 1.69 -22.36 8.61
C ARG A 166 0.86 -21.36 7.80
N ARG A 167 1.51 -20.33 7.24
CA ARG A 167 0.81 -19.17 6.65
C ARG A 167 0.60 -19.24 5.14
N HIS A 168 1.32 -20.10 4.43
CA HIS A 168 1.28 -20.15 2.97
C HIS A 168 0.74 -21.50 2.53
N VAL A 169 -0.25 -21.47 1.66
CA VAL A 169 -0.77 -22.68 1.03
C VAL A 169 0.14 -23.06 -0.13
N ALA A 170 0.54 -24.34 -0.21
CA ALA A 170 1.30 -24.81 -1.35
C ALA A 170 0.44 -24.68 -2.59
N HIS A 171 0.98 -23.99 -3.60
CA HIS A 171 0.28 -23.83 -4.86
C HIS A 171 1.26 -23.91 -6.02
N HIS A 172 0.75 -24.40 -7.14
CA HIS A 172 1.50 -24.50 -8.38
C HIS A 172 0.58 -24.04 -9.51
N LYS A 173 0.88 -22.87 -10.10
CA LYS A 173 0.25 -22.40 -11.33
C LYS A 173 1.05 -22.96 -12.51
N TYR A 174 0.38 -23.61 -13.46
CA TYR A 174 1.03 -24.21 -14.61
C TYR A 174 0.08 -24.25 -15.81
N GLU A 175 0.64 -24.30 -17.00
CA GLU A 175 -0.14 -24.45 -18.23
C GLU A 175 -0.02 -25.90 -18.72
N LYS A 176 -1.15 -26.50 -19.11
CA LYS A 176 -1.16 -27.81 -19.74
C LYS A 176 -2.28 -27.86 -20.79
N ASP A 177 -1.95 -28.40 -21.96
CA ASP A 177 -2.88 -28.50 -23.09
C ASP A 177 -3.44 -27.14 -23.56
N GLY A 178 -2.63 -26.07 -23.43
CA GLY A 178 -3.05 -24.70 -23.77
C GLY A 178 -4.02 -24.06 -22.78
N LYS A 179 -4.20 -24.68 -21.59
CA LYS A 179 -5.08 -24.20 -20.54
C LYS A 179 -4.30 -23.93 -19.26
N GLU A 180 -4.58 -22.80 -18.64
CA GLU A 180 -4.02 -22.47 -17.33
C GLU A 180 -4.68 -23.32 -16.24
N ARG A 181 -3.85 -23.87 -15.36
CA ARG A 181 -4.26 -24.68 -14.21
C ARG A 181 -3.61 -24.17 -12.96
N ILE A 182 -4.34 -24.25 -11.86
CA ILE A 182 -3.84 -23.94 -10.53
C ILE A 182 -4.13 -25.12 -9.63
N ARG A 183 -3.07 -25.69 -9.09
CA ARG A 183 -3.14 -26.73 -8.07
C ARG A 183 -2.82 -26.15 -6.72
N VAL A 184 -3.61 -26.53 -5.72
CA VAL A 184 -3.48 -26.11 -4.34
C VAL A 184 -3.41 -27.36 -3.46
N LEU A 185 -2.41 -27.42 -2.59
CA LEU A 185 -2.18 -28.48 -1.62
C LEU A 185 -2.20 -27.87 -0.22
N PHE A 186 -3.00 -28.47 0.66
CA PHE A 186 -3.08 -28.03 2.05
C PHE A 186 -3.32 -29.21 2.98
N HIS A 187 -2.98 -29.00 4.25
CA HIS A 187 -3.19 -29.99 5.28
C HIS A 187 -4.53 -29.77 5.98
N ILE A 188 -5.13 -30.88 6.40
CA ILE A 188 -6.36 -30.90 7.16
C ILE A 188 -6.09 -31.60 8.48
N LYS A 189 -6.67 -31.07 9.56
CA LYS A 189 -6.71 -31.70 10.86
C LYS A 189 -8.15 -31.67 11.34
N GLY A 190 -8.67 -32.83 11.67
CA GLY A 190 -9.89 -32.92 12.44
C GLY A 190 -9.67 -33.54 13.81
N ASP A 191 -10.78 -33.78 14.50
CA ASP A 191 -10.79 -34.34 15.85
C ASP A 191 -10.38 -35.82 15.87
N ARG A 192 -10.62 -36.55 14.76
CA ARG A 192 -10.35 -38.00 14.64
C ARG A 192 -9.03 -38.30 13.93
N ASP A 193 -8.76 -37.61 12.82
CA ASP A 193 -7.59 -37.88 11.98
C ASP A 193 -7.04 -36.58 11.35
N GLU A 194 -5.85 -36.69 10.75
CA GLU A 194 -5.19 -35.67 9.98
C GLU A 194 -5.01 -36.15 8.53
N GLY A 195 -4.90 -35.22 7.60
CA GLY A 195 -4.81 -35.54 6.18
C GLY A 195 -4.25 -34.42 5.33
N VAL A 196 -4.24 -34.67 4.03
CA VAL A 196 -3.83 -33.73 3.00
C VAL A 196 -4.94 -33.64 1.96
N ALA A 197 -5.35 -32.42 1.64
CA ALA A 197 -6.25 -32.14 0.53
C ALA A 197 -5.46 -31.60 -0.66
N GLN A 198 -5.86 -32.06 -1.84
CA GLN A 198 -5.36 -31.56 -3.10
C GLN A 198 -6.53 -31.12 -3.98
N ALA A 199 -6.49 -29.87 -4.40
CA ALA A 199 -7.50 -29.23 -5.22
C ALA A 199 -6.86 -28.70 -6.49
N GLU A 200 -7.50 -28.87 -7.63
CA GLU A 200 -7.04 -28.32 -8.90
C GLU A 200 -8.20 -27.66 -9.64
N MET A 201 -7.93 -26.45 -10.14
CA MET A 201 -8.85 -25.72 -11.02
C MET A 201 -8.19 -25.48 -12.38
N GLU A 202 -9.00 -25.46 -13.42
CA GLU A 202 -8.62 -25.20 -14.81
C GLU A 202 -9.40 -23.99 -15.32
N LEU A 203 -8.73 -23.09 -16.05
CA LEU A 203 -9.38 -22.00 -16.75
C LEU A 203 -10.00 -22.51 -18.06
N ARG A 204 -11.32 -22.51 -18.14
CA ARG A 204 -12.11 -22.87 -19.33
C ARG A 204 -12.99 -21.70 -19.73
N GLU A 205 -12.86 -21.27 -20.98
CA GLU A 205 -13.70 -20.21 -21.56
C GLU A 205 -13.75 -18.89 -20.74
N GLY A 206 -12.67 -18.60 -19.99
CA GLY A 206 -12.58 -17.43 -19.12
C GLY A 206 -13.12 -17.63 -17.69
N THR A 207 -13.59 -18.82 -17.36
CA THR A 207 -14.06 -19.20 -16.02
C THR A 207 -13.21 -20.30 -15.39
N TRP A 208 -12.96 -20.19 -14.08
CA TRP A 208 -12.23 -21.18 -13.31
C TRP A 208 -13.16 -22.31 -12.89
N GLU A 209 -12.91 -23.52 -13.37
CA GLU A 209 -13.70 -24.72 -13.06
C GLU A 209 -12.89 -25.73 -12.24
N TRP A 210 -13.55 -26.46 -11.35
CA TRP A 210 -12.92 -27.54 -10.61
C TRP A 210 -12.57 -28.70 -11.54
N ARG A 211 -11.31 -29.13 -11.52
CA ARG A 211 -10.88 -30.33 -12.21
C ARG A 211 -10.91 -31.55 -11.29
N PHE A 212 -10.40 -31.40 -10.08
CA PHE A 212 -10.59 -32.40 -9.02
C PHE A 212 -10.38 -31.79 -7.63
N LEU A 213 -11.00 -32.42 -6.64
CA LEU A 213 -10.77 -32.19 -5.22
C LEU A 213 -10.83 -33.53 -4.52
N TYR A 214 -9.77 -33.89 -3.81
CA TYR A 214 -9.74 -35.08 -2.98
C TYR A 214 -8.97 -34.84 -1.70
N VAL A 215 -9.25 -35.69 -0.72
CA VAL A 215 -8.60 -35.72 0.59
C VAL A 215 -7.98 -37.09 0.80
N GLU A 216 -6.82 -37.13 1.43
CA GLU A 216 -6.11 -38.35 1.79
C GLU A 216 -5.80 -38.31 3.29
N THR A 217 -6.18 -39.37 4.01
CA THR A 217 -5.85 -39.50 5.43
C THR A 217 -4.37 -39.85 5.61
N LYS A 218 -3.77 -39.34 6.69
CA LYS A 218 -2.38 -39.58 7.06
C LYS A 218 -2.23 -40.90 7.82
N SER A 219 -3.26 -41.31 8.55
CA SER A 219 -3.28 -42.58 9.27
C SER A 219 -3.17 -43.78 8.32
N ARG A 220 -2.63 -44.90 8.82
CA ARG A 220 -2.55 -46.16 8.05
C ARG A 220 -3.67 -47.11 8.48
N PRO A 221 -4.39 -47.74 7.53
CA PRO A 221 -4.26 -47.62 6.08
C PRO A 221 -4.74 -46.26 5.57
N LYS A 222 -4.03 -45.72 4.57
CA LYS A 222 -4.40 -44.45 3.97
C LYS A 222 -5.71 -44.58 3.23
N THR A 223 -6.63 -43.68 3.48
CA THR A 223 -7.93 -43.62 2.82
C THR A 223 -7.99 -42.34 1.99
N THR A 224 -8.22 -42.48 0.69
CA THR A 224 -8.42 -41.34 -0.22
C THR A 224 -9.90 -41.23 -0.54
N HIS A 225 -10.46 -40.04 -0.32
CA HIS A 225 -11.82 -39.73 -0.70
C HIS A 225 -11.84 -38.60 -1.74
N VAL A 226 -12.46 -38.86 -2.88
CA VAL A 226 -12.59 -37.90 -3.98
C VAL A 226 -13.96 -37.20 -3.86
N LEU A 227 -13.93 -35.88 -3.70
CA LEU A 227 -15.12 -35.04 -3.56
C LEU A 227 -15.61 -34.56 -4.93
N ILE A 228 -14.67 -34.16 -5.79
CA ILE A 228 -14.93 -33.70 -7.15
C ILE A 228 -13.96 -34.39 -8.08
N ASP A 229 -14.47 -34.95 -9.18
CA ASP A 229 -13.67 -35.53 -10.25
C ASP A 229 -14.25 -35.17 -11.62
N ASN A 230 -13.62 -34.19 -12.27
CA ASN A 230 -13.93 -33.71 -13.62
C ASN A 230 -12.70 -33.86 -14.53
N ARG A 231 -11.90 -34.91 -14.29
CA ARG A 231 -10.59 -35.11 -14.91
C ARG A 231 -10.61 -35.39 -16.39
#